data_AF-A0A0M2XPE1-F1
#
_entry.id   AF-A0A0M2XPE1-F1
#
_cell.length_a   1.000
_cell.length_b   1.000
_cell.length_c   1.000
_cell.angle_alpha   90.00
_cell.angle_beta   90.00
_cell.angle_gamma   90.00
#
_symmetry.space_group_name_H-M   'P 1'
#
loop_
_entity.id
_entity.type
_entity.pdbx_description
1 polymer ?
#
loop_
_entity_poly.entity_id
_entity_poly.type
_entity_poly.pdbx_seq_one_letter_code
_entity_poly.pdbx_strand_id
1 'polypeptide(L)'
;MNNYNLNVLINEKRSLLNHFAAKFTADPDEKEDLIQETWIRALKSIDNFVQHPKLMSWLYVIMKHTYINKYRKAKRVTEIQDNYIALESTNTSELNKGINKFMAEDIEKAMTSLTPENYEIFRLFLDGYKYHEIASYFNMPEGTIKTRIHMVRKKLQKQLKVYRLN
;
A
#
# COMPACT_ATOMS: atom_id res chain seq x y z
N MET A 1 -9.30 15.61 -21.36
CA MET A 1 -10.11 15.93 -20.16
C MET A 1 -9.98 17.42 -19.89
N ASN A 2 -11.07 18.19 -19.75
CA ASN A 2 -10.98 19.62 -19.41
C ASN A 2 -10.83 19.79 -17.87
N ASN A 3 -10.23 20.90 -17.41
CA ASN A 3 -9.91 21.18 -16.00
C ASN A 3 -11.13 21.08 -15.06
N TYR A 4 -12.30 21.46 -15.54
CA TYR A 4 -13.56 21.35 -14.79
C TYR A 4 -13.91 19.89 -14.43
N ASN A 5 -13.81 18.98 -15.41
CA ASN A 5 -14.10 17.55 -15.19
C ASN A 5 -13.08 16.89 -14.25
N LEU A 6 -11.84 17.38 -14.26
CA LEU A 6 -10.80 16.91 -13.36
C LEU A 6 -11.08 17.31 -11.90
N ASN A 7 -11.48 18.56 -11.66
CA ASN A 7 -11.82 19.05 -10.32
C ASN A 7 -13.03 18.32 -9.72
N VAL A 8 -14.05 18.04 -10.53
CA VAL A 8 -15.21 17.25 -10.10
C VAL A 8 -14.77 15.84 -9.68
N LEU A 9 -13.98 15.16 -10.52
CA LEU A 9 -13.48 13.82 -10.20
C LEU A 9 -12.61 13.80 -8.93
N ILE A 10 -11.73 14.79 -8.75
CA ILE A 10 -10.91 14.93 -7.55
C ILE A 10 -11.78 15.06 -6.30
N ASN A 11 -12.78 15.96 -6.35
CA ASN A 11 -13.69 16.18 -5.23
C ASN A 11 -14.50 14.93 -4.88
N GLU A 12 -15.02 14.22 -5.89
CA GLU A 12 -15.76 12.96 -5.69
C GLU A 12 -14.91 11.89 -4.99
N LYS A 13 -13.62 11.77 -5.35
CA LYS A 13 -12.74 10.73 -4.77
C LYS A 13 -12.05 11.17 -3.48
N ARG A 14 -12.10 12.47 -3.12
CA ARG A 14 -11.42 13.02 -1.94
C ARG A 14 -11.88 12.39 -0.63
N SER A 15 -13.17 12.10 -0.49
CA SER A 15 -13.70 11.44 0.72
C SER A 15 -13.09 10.05 0.93
N LEU A 16 -12.97 9.26 -0.14
CA LEU A 16 -12.39 7.92 -0.07
C LEU A 16 -10.87 7.96 0.15
N LEU A 17 -10.16 8.93 -0.43
CA LEU A 17 -8.74 9.16 -0.12
C LEU A 17 -8.51 9.60 1.33
N ASN A 18 -9.40 10.42 1.89
CA ASN A 18 -9.39 10.74 3.32
C ASN A 18 -9.49 9.49 4.19
N HIS A 19 -10.40 8.58 3.83
CA HIS A 19 -10.54 7.31 4.53
C HIS A 19 -9.28 6.44 4.42
N PHE A 20 -8.61 6.43 3.27
CA PHE A 20 -7.32 5.74 3.13
C PHE A 20 -6.21 6.38 3.95
N ALA A 21 -6.12 7.72 3.94
CA ALA A 21 -5.10 8.47 4.66
C ALA A 21 -5.19 8.26 6.18
N ALA A 22 -6.42 8.10 6.70
CA ALA A 22 -6.66 7.79 8.12
C ALA A 22 -6.07 6.45 8.59
N LYS A 23 -5.68 5.55 7.67
CA LYS A 23 -4.97 4.31 8.01
C LYS A 23 -3.47 4.50 8.24
N PHE A 24 -2.93 5.65 7.85
CA PHE A 24 -1.50 5.94 7.93
C PHE A 24 -1.18 6.92 9.06
N THR A 25 -2.01 7.94 9.27
CA THR A 25 -1.80 8.95 10.32
C THR A 25 -3.13 9.45 10.88
N ALA A 26 -3.14 9.77 12.18
CA ALA A 26 -4.26 10.42 12.86
C ALA A 26 -4.12 11.95 12.89
N ASP A 27 -2.93 12.48 12.58
CA ASP A 27 -2.66 13.91 12.53
C ASP A 27 -3.39 14.55 11.34
N PRO A 28 -4.25 15.56 11.57
CA PRO A 28 -5.04 16.18 10.50
C PRO A 28 -4.19 16.83 9.40
N ASP A 29 -3.07 17.46 9.76
CA ASP A 29 -2.22 18.21 8.84
C ASP A 29 -1.40 17.24 8.00
N GLU A 30 -0.79 16.22 8.63
CA GLU A 30 -0.08 15.18 7.89
C GLU A 30 -0.99 14.39 6.95
N LYS A 31 -2.24 14.17 7.36
CA LYS A 31 -3.25 13.50 6.54
C LYS A 31 -3.58 14.32 5.30
N GLU A 32 -3.79 15.63 5.47
CA GLU A 32 -4.09 16.53 4.36
C GLU A 32 -2.90 16.64 3.40
N ASP A 33 -1.68 16.79 3.91
CA ASP A 33 -0.44 16.77 3.13
C ASP A 33 -0.31 15.48 2.30
N LEU A 34 -0.56 14.33 2.93
CA LEU A 34 -0.49 13.02 2.27
C LEU A 34 -1.49 12.91 1.11
N ILE A 35 -2.71 13.42 1.30
CA ILE A 35 -3.75 13.45 0.26
C ILE A 35 -3.32 14.37 -0.89
N GLN A 36 -2.84 15.57 -0.60
CA GLN A 36 -2.40 16.53 -1.62
C GLN A 36 -1.24 15.99 -2.44
N GLU A 37 -0.20 15.46 -1.78
CA GLU A 37 0.95 14.87 -2.49
C GLU A 37 0.55 13.65 -3.33
N THR A 38 -0.42 12.86 -2.86
CA THR A 38 -1.01 11.75 -3.65
C THR A 38 -1.65 12.28 -4.93
N TRP A 39 -2.45 13.35 -4.82
CA TRP A 39 -3.06 13.98 -5.99
C TRP A 39 -2.04 14.56 -6.95
N ILE A 40 -1.04 15.29 -6.45
CA ILE A 40 0.03 15.86 -7.27
C ILE A 40 0.74 14.75 -8.07
N ARG A 41 1.05 13.62 -7.45
CA ARG A 41 1.68 12.47 -8.11
C ARG A 41 0.77 11.79 -9.14
N ALA A 42 -0.50 11.63 -8.81
CA ALA A 42 -1.48 11.06 -9.73
C ALA A 42 -1.65 11.94 -10.98
N LEU A 43 -1.74 13.26 -10.79
CA LEU A 43 -1.88 14.24 -11.87
C LEU A 43 -0.63 14.36 -12.74
N LYS A 44 0.58 14.18 -12.17
CA LYS A 44 1.81 14.06 -12.96
C LYS A 44 1.81 12.85 -13.90
N SER A 45 0.97 11.85 -13.63
CA SER A 45 0.75 10.66 -14.47
C SER A 45 -0.68 10.63 -15.00
N ILE A 46 -1.12 11.76 -15.59
CA ILE A 46 -2.53 12.00 -15.94
C ILE A 46 -3.12 10.92 -16.86
N ASP A 47 -2.35 10.39 -17.81
CA ASP A 47 -2.84 9.36 -18.73
C ASP A 47 -3.21 8.07 -17.99
N ASN A 48 -2.38 7.67 -17.02
CA ASN A 48 -2.70 6.57 -16.11
C ASN A 48 -3.91 6.94 -15.26
N PHE A 49 -3.95 8.14 -14.69
CA PHE A 49 -5.06 8.57 -13.83
C PHE A 49 -6.43 8.51 -14.52
N VAL A 50 -6.52 8.97 -15.77
CA VAL A 50 -7.79 9.02 -16.52
C VAL A 50 -8.24 7.63 -16.97
N GLN A 51 -7.30 6.75 -17.32
CA GLN A 51 -7.61 5.46 -17.97
C GLN A 51 -7.49 4.26 -17.02
N HIS A 52 -7.11 4.44 -15.74
CA HIS A 52 -6.84 3.30 -14.87
C HIS A 52 -8.14 2.55 -14.50
N PRO A 53 -8.29 1.25 -14.87
CA PRO A 53 -9.51 0.48 -14.63
C PRO A 53 -9.80 0.27 -13.14
N LYS A 54 -8.80 0.45 -12.28
CA LYS A 54 -8.91 0.35 -10.81
C LYS A 54 -8.33 1.60 -10.14
N LEU A 55 -8.83 2.77 -10.51
CA LEU A 55 -8.27 4.06 -10.12
C LEU A 55 -7.99 4.18 -8.61
N MET A 56 -8.96 3.81 -7.76
CA MET A 56 -8.79 3.91 -6.31
C MET A 56 -7.68 3.02 -5.75
N SER A 57 -7.51 1.81 -6.29
CA SER A 57 -6.41 0.93 -5.90
C SER A 57 -5.05 1.52 -6.28
N TRP A 58 -4.98 2.18 -7.44
CA TRP A 58 -3.76 2.84 -7.88
C TRP A 58 -3.43 4.08 -7.01
N LEU A 59 -4.43 4.91 -6.72
CA LEU A 59 -4.28 6.05 -5.80
C LEU A 59 -3.85 5.60 -4.39
N TYR A 60 -4.39 4.49 -3.89
CA TYR A 60 -3.95 3.91 -2.62
C TYR A 60 -2.47 3.49 -2.64
N VAL A 61 -2.00 2.90 -3.74
CA VAL A 61 -0.58 2.53 -3.89
C VAL A 61 0.32 3.76 -3.91
N ILE A 62 -0.09 4.82 -4.64
CA ILE A 62 0.64 6.10 -4.63
C ILE A 62 0.70 6.64 -3.19
N MET A 63 -0.44 6.74 -2.50
CA MET A 63 -0.52 7.24 -1.13
C MET A 63 0.35 6.43 -0.17
N LYS A 64 0.25 5.10 -0.19
CA LYS A 64 1.04 4.22 0.65
C LYS A 64 2.55 4.45 0.44
N HIS A 65 2.99 4.48 -0.81
CA HIS A 65 4.40 4.74 -1.12
C HIS A 65 4.84 6.15 -0.70
N THR A 66 4.01 7.16 -0.90
CA THR A 66 4.29 8.53 -0.44
C THR A 66 4.50 8.57 1.07
N TYR A 67 3.60 7.96 1.85
CA TYR A 67 3.70 7.89 3.30
C TYR A 67 4.95 7.16 3.77
N ILE A 68 5.21 5.95 3.25
CA ILE A 68 6.38 5.15 3.63
C ILE A 68 7.68 5.88 3.31
N ASN A 69 7.77 6.53 2.15
CA ASN A 69 8.95 7.28 1.78
C ASN A 69 9.16 8.50 2.69
N LYS A 70 8.09 9.23 3.05
CA LYS A 70 8.15 10.34 4.03
C LYS A 70 8.63 9.82 5.38
N TYR A 71 8.03 8.74 5.89
CA TYR A 71 8.39 8.13 7.17
C TYR A 71 9.84 7.63 7.19
N ARG A 72 10.30 6.91 6.16
CA ARG A 72 11.70 6.45 6.07
C ARG A 72 12.68 7.61 6.00
N LYS A 73 12.33 8.70 5.30
CA LYS A 73 13.17 9.91 5.25
C LYS A 73 13.23 10.56 6.63
N ALA A 74 12.09 10.73 7.31
CA ALA A 74 12.05 11.23 8.68
C ALA A 74 12.88 10.36 9.61
N LYS A 75 12.70 9.04 9.58
CA LYS A 75 13.47 8.08 10.37
C LYS A 75 14.99 8.17 10.11
N ARG A 76 15.43 8.29 8.86
CA ARG A 76 16.86 8.49 8.54
C ARG A 76 17.41 9.81 9.08
N VAL A 77 16.59 10.87 9.11
CA VAL A 77 16.96 12.15 9.71
C VAL A 77 17.05 12.02 11.24
N THR A 78 16.12 11.29 11.85
CA THR A 78 16.11 11.01 13.30
C THR A 78 17.20 10.02 13.74
N GLU A 79 17.56 9.02 12.93
CA GLU A 79 18.66 8.07 13.18
C GLU A 79 20.05 8.74 13.16
N ILE A 80 20.18 9.89 12.47
CA ILE A 80 21.37 10.76 12.55
C ILE A 80 21.37 11.57 13.86
N GLN A 81 20.21 11.72 14.50
CA GLN A 81 20.03 12.64 15.61
C GLN A 81 19.94 11.97 16.98
N ASP A 82 19.33 10.79 17.16
CA ASP A 82 19.31 10.13 18.47
C ASP A 82 19.03 8.61 18.39
N ASN A 83 19.86 7.83 19.11
CA ASN A 83 19.53 6.49 19.58
C ASN A 83 18.28 6.57 20.48
N TYR A 84 17.44 5.52 20.45
CA TYR A 84 16.17 5.34 21.17
C TYR A 84 14.92 5.92 20.47
N ILE A 85 14.04 5.03 20.00
CA ILE A 85 12.80 4.60 20.68
C ILE A 85 12.04 3.69 19.68
N ALA A 86 11.67 2.51 20.15
CA ALA A 86 10.77 1.59 19.45
C ALA A 86 9.35 2.16 19.45
N LEU A 87 8.62 2.02 18.34
CA LEU A 87 7.17 2.21 18.40
C LEU A 87 6.40 1.20 17.57
N GLU A 88 5.32 0.77 18.22
CA GLU A 88 4.54 -0.44 18.03
C GLU A 88 3.61 -0.40 16.82
N SER A 89 3.24 -1.62 16.43
CA SER A 89 2.11 -1.95 15.57
C SER A 89 0.80 -1.34 16.06
N THR A 90 0.30 -0.32 15.35
CA THR A 90 -1.08 0.12 15.49
C THR A 90 -2.00 -0.78 14.67
N ASN A 91 -2.64 -1.71 15.37
CA ASN A 91 -3.87 -2.36 14.96
C ASN A 91 -5.07 -1.39 15.01
N THR A 92 -6.09 -1.73 14.23
CA THR A 92 -7.52 -1.33 14.30
C THR A 92 -7.98 -0.11 13.48
N SER A 93 -8.91 -0.34 12.54
CA SER A 93 -10.35 -0.23 12.85
C SER A 93 -11.25 -0.67 11.68
N GLU A 94 -11.95 -1.78 11.94
CA GLU A 94 -13.39 -2.02 11.76
C GLU A 94 -14.20 -1.20 10.73
N LEU A 95 -14.39 -1.76 9.52
CA LEU A 95 -15.61 -1.54 8.72
C LEU A 95 -15.98 -2.87 8.02
N ASN A 96 -17.25 -3.30 8.16
CA ASN A 96 -17.91 -4.49 7.58
C ASN A 96 -17.62 -5.89 8.19
N LYS A 97 -17.93 -6.08 9.49
CA LYS A 97 -17.62 -7.30 10.28
C LYS A 97 -18.22 -8.64 9.80
N GLY A 98 -19.27 -8.68 8.97
CA GLY A 98 -19.89 -9.95 8.55
C GLY A 98 -19.19 -10.62 7.36
N ILE A 99 -19.04 -9.88 6.26
CA ILE A 99 -18.45 -10.38 5.01
C ILE A 99 -16.91 -10.27 5.04
N ASN A 100 -16.36 -9.24 5.69
CA ASN A 100 -14.91 -9.07 5.75
C ASN A 100 -14.22 -10.07 6.67
N LYS A 101 -14.92 -10.66 7.65
CA LYS A 101 -14.30 -11.66 8.53
C LYS A 101 -13.99 -12.96 7.78
N PHE A 102 -14.95 -13.50 7.03
CA PHE A 102 -14.73 -14.68 6.18
C PHE A 102 -13.67 -14.41 5.10
N MET A 103 -13.72 -13.24 4.46
CA MET A 103 -12.69 -12.84 3.49
C MET A 103 -11.30 -12.71 4.12
N ALA A 104 -11.20 -12.11 5.31
CA ALA A 104 -9.94 -11.95 6.02
C ALA A 104 -9.37 -13.30 6.45
N GLU A 105 -10.20 -14.21 6.98
CA GLU A 105 -9.79 -15.57 7.33
C GLU A 105 -9.30 -16.36 6.11
N ASP A 106 -9.95 -16.22 4.95
CA ASP A 106 -9.52 -16.88 3.73
C ASP A 106 -8.21 -16.30 3.16
N ILE A 107 -8.02 -14.97 3.26
CA ILE A 107 -6.76 -14.32 2.92
C ILE A 107 -5.65 -14.80 3.86
N GLU A 108 -5.92 -14.89 5.16
CA GLU A 108 -4.97 -15.37 6.15
C GLU A 108 -4.59 -16.83 5.91
N LYS A 109 -5.56 -17.71 5.63
CA LYS A 109 -5.32 -19.11 5.22
C LYS A 109 -4.49 -19.21 3.93
N ALA A 110 -4.77 -18.37 2.95
CA ALA A 110 -4.00 -18.34 1.71
C ALA A 110 -2.55 -17.89 1.96
N MET A 111 -2.36 -16.86 2.81
CA MET A 111 -1.06 -16.35 3.19
C MET A 111 -0.24 -17.36 4.03
N THR A 112 -0.86 -18.04 4.99
CA THR A 112 -0.22 -19.09 5.80
C THR A 112 0.14 -20.34 4.99
N SER A 113 -0.46 -20.53 3.81
CA SER A 113 -0.05 -21.60 2.87
C SER A 113 1.30 -21.34 2.18
N LEU A 114 1.87 -20.15 2.33
CA LEU A 114 3.20 -19.80 1.82
C LEU A 114 4.28 -20.35 2.75
N THR A 115 5.48 -20.61 2.21
CA THR A 115 6.64 -20.88 3.07
C THR A 115 6.93 -19.65 3.93
N PRO A 116 7.46 -19.79 5.17
CA PRO A 116 7.73 -18.65 6.04
C PRO A 116 8.56 -17.55 5.38
N GLU A 117 9.56 -17.95 4.57
CA GLU A 117 10.38 -17.03 3.81
C GLU A 117 9.59 -16.29 2.71
N ASN A 118 8.75 -16.98 1.94
CA ASN A 118 7.94 -16.33 0.90
C ASN A 118 6.82 -15.46 1.48
N TYR A 119 6.29 -15.84 2.64
CA TYR A 119 5.36 -15.01 3.41
C TYR A 119 6.04 -13.69 3.77
N GLU A 120 7.24 -13.74 4.36
CA GLU A 120 7.94 -12.53 4.82
C GLU A 120 8.40 -11.66 3.65
N ILE A 121 8.92 -12.25 2.56
CA ILE A 121 9.23 -11.51 1.31
C ILE A 121 7.99 -10.78 0.80
N PHE A 122 6.84 -11.46 0.76
CA PHE A 122 5.62 -10.87 0.24
C PHE A 122 5.03 -9.83 1.19
N ARG A 123 5.12 -10.04 2.51
CA ARG A 123 4.73 -9.08 3.53
C ARG A 123 5.53 -7.78 3.41
N LEU A 124 6.87 -7.85 3.36
CA LEU A 124 7.72 -6.67 3.18
C LEU A 124 7.43 -5.95 1.85
N PHE A 125 7.16 -6.69 0.78
CA PHE A 125 6.71 -6.09 -0.47
C PHE A 125 5.36 -5.37 -0.32
N LEU A 126 4.39 -5.99 0.36
CA LEU A 126 3.11 -5.34 0.65
C LEU A 126 3.30 -4.11 1.52
N ASP A 127 4.21 -4.13 2.47
CA ASP A 127 4.62 -3.01 3.33
C ASP A 127 5.40 -1.92 2.59
N GLY A 128 5.60 -2.08 1.27
CA GLY A 128 6.15 -1.06 0.37
C GLY A 128 7.68 -0.97 0.38
N TYR A 129 8.38 -2.00 0.86
CA TYR A 129 9.81 -2.15 0.61
C TYR A 129 10.07 -2.34 -0.89
N LYS A 130 11.13 -1.69 -1.37
CA LYS A 130 11.59 -1.81 -2.76
C LYS A 130 12.27 -3.15 -2.94
N TYR A 131 12.25 -3.67 -4.17
CA TYR A 131 12.84 -4.98 -4.48
C TYR A 131 14.30 -5.10 -4.04
N HIS A 132 15.11 -4.07 -4.24
CA HIS A 132 16.52 -4.07 -3.82
C HIS A 132 16.69 -4.08 -2.29
N GLU A 133 15.78 -3.46 -1.52
CA GLU A 133 15.84 -3.47 -0.05
C GLU A 133 15.51 -4.85 0.50
N ILE A 134 14.51 -5.51 -0.08
CA ILE A 134 14.14 -6.90 0.25
C ILE A 134 15.27 -7.85 -0.15
N ALA A 135 15.87 -7.64 -1.32
CA ALA A 135 17.01 -8.41 -1.82
C ALA A 135 18.20 -8.36 -0.86
N SER A 136 18.54 -7.16 -0.37
CA SER A 136 19.57 -6.99 0.66
C SER A 136 19.20 -7.67 1.98
N TYR A 137 17.95 -7.55 2.44
CA TYR A 137 17.51 -8.16 3.70
C TYR A 137 17.62 -9.69 3.71
N PHE A 138 17.28 -10.35 2.60
CA PHE A 138 17.37 -11.81 2.47
C PHE A 138 18.71 -12.30 1.90
N ASN A 139 19.65 -11.39 1.59
CA ASN A 139 20.90 -11.70 0.89
C ASN A 139 20.69 -12.51 -0.40
N MET A 140 19.73 -12.06 -1.23
CA MET A 140 19.37 -12.70 -2.50
C MET A 140 19.46 -11.72 -3.67
N PRO A 141 19.65 -12.19 -4.92
CA PRO A 141 19.55 -11.33 -6.09
C PRO A 141 18.16 -10.69 -6.24
N GLU A 142 18.09 -9.44 -6.68
CA GLU A 142 16.82 -8.73 -6.90
C GLU A 142 15.90 -9.46 -7.89
N GLY A 143 16.47 -10.10 -8.92
CA GLY A 143 15.74 -10.94 -9.86
C GLY A 143 15.03 -12.12 -9.21
N THR A 144 15.64 -12.73 -8.18
CA THR A 144 15.05 -13.80 -7.38
C THR A 144 13.87 -13.29 -6.56
N ILE A 145 14.01 -12.12 -5.92
CA ILE A 145 12.92 -11.48 -5.18
C ILE A 145 11.72 -11.18 -6.08
N LYS A 146 11.96 -10.56 -7.25
CA LYS A 146 10.90 -10.29 -8.25
C LYS A 146 10.18 -11.57 -8.66
N THR A 147 10.93 -12.63 -8.94
CA THR A 147 10.38 -13.93 -9.34
C THR A 147 9.55 -14.56 -8.22
N ARG A 148 10.05 -14.57 -6.98
CA ARG A 148 9.33 -15.10 -5.81
C ARG A 148 8.03 -14.33 -5.56
N ILE A 149 8.06 -13.00 -5.57
CA ILE A 149 6.85 -12.17 -5.43
C ILE A 149 5.84 -12.47 -6.53
N HIS A 150 6.29 -12.62 -7.78
CA HIS A 150 5.41 -12.99 -8.89
C HIS A 150 4.75 -14.37 -8.68
N MET A 151 5.52 -15.38 -8.24
CA MET A 151 5.00 -16.72 -7.95
C MET A 151 3.99 -16.70 -6.79
N VAL A 152 4.29 -15.98 -5.72
CA VAL A 152 3.37 -15.80 -4.58
C VAL A 152 2.06 -15.16 -5.05
N ARG A 153 2.11 -14.08 -5.84
CA ARG A 153 0.91 -13.43 -6.40
C ARG A 153 0.05 -14.42 -7.20
N LYS A 154 0.67 -15.22 -8.08
CA LYS A 154 -0.05 -16.23 -8.87
C LYS A 154 -0.71 -17.29 -7.99
N LYS A 155 -0.01 -17.78 -6.96
CA LYS A 155 -0.55 -18.77 -6.02
C LYS A 155 -1.77 -18.22 -5.27
N LEU A 156 -1.63 -17.01 -4.70
CA LEU A 156 -2.72 -16.36 -3.96
C LEU A 156 -3.91 -16.03 -4.87
N GLN A 157 -3.68 -15.56 -6.10
CA GLN A 157 -4.76 -15.30 -7.07
C GLN A 157 -5.56 -16.56 -7.41
N LYS A 158 -4.92 -17.73 -7.47
CA LYS A 158 -5.59 -19.01 -7.72
C LYS A 158 -6.47 -19.42 -6.54
N GLN A 159 -5.95 -19.27 -5.31
CA GLN A 159 -6.66 -19.62 -4.08
C GLN A 159 -7.84 -18.67 -3.81
N LEU A 160 -7.67 -17.38 -4.09
CA LEU A 160 -8.64 -16.33 -3.81
C LEU A 160 -9.49 -15.96 -5.04
N LYS A 161 -9.56 -16.84 -6.05
CA LYS A 161 -10.26 -16.57 -7.32
C LYS A 161 -11.72 -16.19 -7.12
N VAL A 162 -12.36 -16.73 -6.07
CA VAL A 162 -13.76 -16.47 -5.69
C VAL A 162 -14.01 -14.98 -5.40
N TYR A 163 -12.98 -14.23 -5.01
CA TYR A 163 -13.06 -12.80 -4.67
C TYR A 163 -12.66 -11.87 -5.82
N ARG A 164 -12.46 -12.40 -7.04
CA ARG A 164 -12.14 -11.57 -8.19
C ARG A 164 -13.39 -10.76 -8.57
N LEU A 165 -13.38 -9.47 -8.28
CA LEU A 165 -14.39 -8.51 -8.75
C LEU A 165 -14.51 -8.65 -10.28
N ASN A 166 -15.71 -9.01 -10.75
CA ASN A 166 -16.08 -9.02 -12.16
C ASN A 166 -16.02 -7.61 -12.74
#